data_AF-A0A7W1IBX5-F1
#
_entry.id   AF-A0A7W1IBX5-F1
#
_cell.length_a   1.000
_cell.length_b   1.000
_cell.length_c   1.000
_cell.angle_alpha   90.00
_cell.angle_beta   90.00
_cell.angle_gamma   90.00
#
_symmetry.space_group_name_H-M   'P 1'
#
loop_
_entity.id
_entity.type
_entity.pdbx_description
1 polymer ?
#
loop_
_entity_poly.entity_id
_entity_poly.type
_entity_poly.pdbx_seq_one_letter_code
_entity_poly.pdbx_strand_id
1 'polypeptide(L)'
;MSDTAERLLLSAYDWERDRESITLGQAIQRFRDVNGYVGLPVPAKPAFLKVFRTLINGTRPAEHIYLVHDASHVLTGTTFTHHEPPLVLLAGEAVEQGLYFASRGVPRMVGWVLFYGGAFVECARRIASFRQVWRGIRLGLFNRAYDYARATRLSNLFLIPVEELRGLPVAEVRRRLGMPEGGPVPGLYRTIPIPPEMAQTLRQEWAGFGVDR
;
A
#
# COMPACT_ATOMS: atom_id res chain seq x y z
N MET A 1 1.14 -27.18 4.35
CA MET A 1 1.53 -26.04 3.50
C MET A 1 1.88 -24.87 4.41
N SER A 2 3.00 -24.19 4.17
CA SER A 2 3.33 -22.96 4.92
C SER A 2 2.29 -21.88 4.61
N ASP A 3 1.83 -21.18 5.62
CA ASP A 3 1.07 -19.94 5.45
C ASP A 3 1.90 -18.90 4.69
N THR A 4 1.25 -18.14 3.81
CA THR A 4 1.85 -17.02 3.08
C THR A 4 1.08 -15.74 3.36
N ALA A 5 1.72 -14.59 3.15
CA ALA A 5 1.05 -13.29 3.20
C ALA A 5 -0.08 -13.21 2.17
N GLU A 6 -0.01 -13.94 1.06
CA GLU A 6 -1.09 -13.95 0.07
C GLU A 6 -2.39 -14.48 0.68
N ARG A 7 -2.32 -15.62 1.37
CA ARG A 7 -3.51 -16.24 1.97
C ARG A 7 -4.15 -15.39 3.06
N LEU A 8 -3.31 -14.68 3.80
CA LEU A 8 -3.66 -14.11 5.10
C LEU A 8 -3.84 -12.59 5.04
N LEU A 9 -2.99 -11.91 4.27
CA LEU A 9 -2.88 -10.46 4.26
C LEU A 9 -3.23 -9.83 2.92
N LEU A 10 -3.39 -10.61 1.85
CA LEU A 10 -3.85 -10.04 0.58
C LEU A 10 -5.31 -9.62 0.74
N SER A 11 -5.57 -8.38 0.36
CA SER A 11 -6.90 -7.86 0.12
C SER A 11 -6.91 -7.30 -1.31
N ALA A 12 -8.07 -7.34 -1.94
CA ALA A 12 -8.30 -6.79 -3.26
C ALA A 12 -9.66 -6.10 -3.28
N TYR A 13 -9.80 -5.05 -4.09
CA TYR A 13 -11.11 -4.45 -4.32
C TYR A 13 -11.99 -5.39 -5.15
N ASP A 14 -13.30 -5.25 -4.98
CA ASP A 14 -14.30 -5.93 -5.81
C ASP A 14 -14.09 -5.67 -7.30
N TRP A 15 -13.73 -4.43 -7.66
CA TRP A 15 -13.47 -4.03 -9.04
C TRP A 15 -12.17 -4.60 -9.64
N GLU A 16 -11.29 -5.24 -8.87
CA GLU A 16 -10.05 -5.83 -9.40
C GLU A 16 -10.34 -6.95 -10.42
N ARG A 17 -11.52 -7.59 -10.33
CA ARG A 17 -12.04 -8.52 -11.36
C ARG A 17 -12.42 -7.83 -12.67
N ASP A 18 -12.76 -6.55 -12.59
CA ASP A 18 -13.22 -5.70 -13.69
C ASP A 18 -12.07 -4.81 -14.24
N ARG A 19 -10.81 -5.08 -13.88
CA ARG A 19 -9.61 -4.30 -14.24
C ARG A 19 -9.40 -4.06 -15.74
N GLU A 20 -9.97 -4.90 -16.60
CA GLU A 20 -9.91 -4.75 -18.07
C GLU A 20 -10.91 -3.72 -18.60
N SER A 21 -11.91 -3.32 -17.81
CA SER A 21 -12.98 -2.39 -18.21
C SER A 21 -13.07 -1.14 -17.33
N ILE A 22 -12.75 -1.24 -16.04
CA ILE A 22 -12.72 -0.08 -15.14
C ILE A 22 -11.52 0.82 -15.45
N THR A 23 -11.78 2.11 -15.62
CA THR A 23 -10.71 3.08 -15.88
C THR A 23 -9.91 3.40 -14.62
N LEU A 24 -8.66 3.85 -14.79
CA LEU A 24 -7.83 4.29 -13.67
C LEU A 24 -8.54 5.37 -12.83
N GLY A 25 -9.19 6.34 -13.48
CA GLY A 25 -9.92 7.39 -12.78
C GLY A 25 -11.08 6.86 -11.94
N GLN A 26 -11.82 5.86 -12.45
CA GLN A 26 -12.90 5.21 -11.71
C GLN A 26 -12.35 4.40 -10.52
N ALA A 27 -11.27 3.64 -10.73
CA ALA A 27 -10.65 2.85 -9.67
C ALA A 27 -10.07 3.74 -8.54
N ILE A 28 -9.45 4.88 -8.88
CA ILE A 28 -9.00 5.88 -7.89
C ILE A 28 -10.18 6.45 -7.10
N GLN A 29 -11.30 6.76 -7.77
CA GLN A 29 -12.48 7.25 -7.07
C GLN A 29 -13.03 6.20 -6.11
N ARG A 30 -13.16 4.94 -6.55
CA ARG A 30 -13.59 3.83 -5.71
C ARG A 30 -12.67 3.61 -4.51
N PHE A 31 -11.35 3.71 -4.72
CA PHE A 31 -10.36 3.67 -3.66
C PHE A 31 -10.64 4.77 -2.61
N ARG A 32 -10.90 6.01 -3.04
CA ARG A 32 -11.19 7.13 -2.13
C ARG A 32 -12.52 6.98 -1.40
N ASP A 33 -13.55 6.50 -2.08
CA ASP A 33 -14.89 6.29 -1.53
C ASP A 33 -14.83 5.27 -0.38
N VAL A 34 -14.14 4.16 -0.59
CA VAL A 34 -13.97 3.10 0.40
C VAL A 34 -13.11 3.56 1.57
N ASN A 35 -12.08 4.36 1.31
CA ASN A 35 -11.15 4.83 2.34
C ASN A 35 -11.59 6.09 3.07
N GLY A 36 -12.75 6.66 2.70
CA GLY A 36 -13.33 7.81 3.38
C GLY A 36 -12.50 9.09 3.23
N TYR A 37 -11.78 9.25 2.11
CA TYR A 37 -11.01 10.47 1.83
C TYR A 37 -11.92 11.63 1.39
N VAL A 38 -12.92 11.97 2.20
CA VAL A 38 -13.66 13.23 2.12
C VAL A 38 -13.05 14.16 3.16
N GLY A 39 -12.02 14.93 2.75
CA GLY A 39 -11.66 16.18 3.42
C GLY A 39 -11.36 16.15 4.92
N LEU A 40 -10.86 15.05 5.49
CA LEU A 40 -10.39 15.08 6.88
C LEU A 40 -9.18 16.02 6.99
N PRO A 41 -9.15 16.95 7.96
CA PRO A 41 -8.02 17.85 8.13
C PRO A 41 -6.80 16.99 8.40
N VAL A 42 -5.83 17.04 7.47
CA VAL A 42 -4.53 16.41 7.65
C VAL A 42 -4.03 16.89 9.03
N PRO A 43 -3.92 16.02 10.05
CA PRO A 43 -3.43 16.45 11.34
C PRO A 43 -2.08 17.12 11.09
N ALA A 44 -1.83 18.26 11.76
CA ALA A 44 -0.67 19.09 11.52
C ALA A 44 0.59 18.21 11.51
N LYS A 45 1.07 17.87 10.30
CA LYS A 45 2.20 16.96 10.16
C LYS A 45 3.36 17.58 10.94
N PRO A 46 3.99 16.83 11.86
CA PRO A 46 5.20 17.27 12.54
C PRO A 46 6.16 17.96 11.56
N ALA A 47 6.83 19.03 11.97
CA ALA A 47 7.63 19.88 11.07
C ALA A 47 8.63 19.10 10.20
N PHE A 48 9.21 18.01 10.72
CA PHE A 48 10.10 17.14 9.96
C PHE A 48 9.40 16.51 8.74
N LEU A 49 8.16 16.02 8.87
CA LEU A 49 7.38 15.46 7.76
C LEU A 49 7.06 16.50 6.67
N LYS A 50 6.98 17.80 7.01
CA LYS A 50 6.82 18.89 6.02
C LYS A 50 8.10 19.09 5.21
N VAL A 51 9.27 19.08 5.85
CA VAL A 51 10.58 19.19 5.19
C VAL A 51 10.83 17.98 4.28
N PHE A 52 10.50 16.78 4.76
CA PHE A 52 10.65 15.55 3.97
C PHE A 52 9.63 15.43 2.85
N ARG A 53 8.41 15.97 3.00
CA ARG A 53 7.46 16.11 1.88
C ARG A 53 8.10 16.87 0.73
N THR A 54 8.80 17.97 1.02
CA THR A 54 9.49 18.77 0.00
C THR A 54 10.68 18.01 -0.61
N LEU A 55 11.43 17.25 0.19
CA LEU A 55 12.56 16.45 -0.33
C LEU A 55 12.13 15.30 -1.25
N ILE A 56 11.01 14.66 -0.94
CA ILE A 56 10.56 13.44 -1.62
C ILE A 56 9.58 13.76 -2.76
N ASN A 57 8.66 14.69 -2.53
CA ASN A 57 7.63 15.06 -3.50
C ASN A 57 7.92 16.38 -4.24
N GLY A 58 9.01 17.07 -3.90
CA GLY A 58 9.37 18.34 -4.51
C GLY A 58 8.40 19.47 -4.15
N THR A 59 8.24 20.42 -5.08
CA THR A 59 7.35 21.58 -4.98
C THR A 59 5.93 21.30 -5.47
N ARG A 60 5.58 20.04 -5.72
CA ARG A 60 4.26 19.68 -6.27
C ARG A 60 3.13 20.10 -5.32
N PRO A 61 1.98 20.55 -5.88
CA PRO A 61 0.78 20.78 -5.08
C PRO A 61 0.40 19.51 -4.30
N ALA A 62 -0.08 19.69 -3.07
CA ALA A 62 -0.45 18.56 -2.21
C ALA A 62 -1.47 17.64 -2.87
N GLU A 63 -2.45 18.19 -3.58
CA GLU A 63 -3.47 17.44 -4.31
C GLU A 63 -2.90 16.50 -5.37
N HIS A 64 -1.87 16.95 -6.10
CA HIS A 64 -1.19 16.12 -7.09
C HIS A 64 -0.40 14.99 -6.42
N ILE A 65 0.22 15.25 -5.27
CA ILE A 65 0.93 14.22 -4.49
C ILE A 65 -0.06 13.14 -4.04
N TYR A 66 -1.21 13.54 -3.50
CA TYR A 66 -2.23 12.58 -3.06
C TYR A 66 -2.83 11.81 -4.23
N LEU A 67 -3.10 12.46 -5.37
CA LEU A 67 -3.60 11.79 -6.57
C LEU A 67 -2.63 10.70 -7.06
N VAL A 68 -1.33 10.99 -7.13
CA VAL A 68 -0.32 10.02 -7.57
C VAL A 68 -0.18 8.87 -6.57
N HIS A 69 -0.25 9.17 -5.27
CA HIS A 69 -0.19 8.15 -4.22
C HIS A 69 -1.43 7.25 -4.19
N ASP A 70 -2.62 7.79 -4.41
CA ASP A 70 -3.84 6.99 -4.54
C ASP A 70 -3.79 6.12 -5.81
N ALA A 71 -3.31 6.69 -6.93
CA ALA A 71 -3.12 5.96 -8.16
C ALA A 71 -2.08 4.83 -8.01
N SER A 72 -1.01 5.07 -7.26
CA SER A 72 0.00 4.05 -7.03
C SER A 72 -0.58 2.88 -6.24
N HIS A 73 -1.36 3.12 -5.19
CA HIS A 73 -2.08 2.06 -4.46
C HIS A 73 -2.99 1.22 -5.37
N VAL A 74 -3.77 1.87 -6.23
CA VAL A 74 -4.63 1.21 -7.22
C VAL A 74 -3.79 0.33 -8.17
N LEU A 75 -2.68 0.84 -8.67
CA LEU A 75 -1.86 0.16 -9.66
C LEU A 75 -0.99 -0.95 -9.05
N THR A 76 -0.52 -0.78 -7.83
CA THR A 76 0.27 -1.79 -7.12
C THR A 76 -0.59 -2.93 -6.60
N GLY A 77 -1.88 -2.66 -6.34
CA GLY A 77 -2.82 -3.60 -5.73
C GLY A 77 -2.75 -3.58 -4.20
N THR A 78 -2.20 -2.51 -3.60
CA THR A 78 -2.25 -2.32 -2.14
C THR A 78 -3.58 -1.71 -1.77
N THR A 79 -4.49 -2.54 -1.29
CA THR A 79 -5.87 -2.11 -1.00
C THR A 79 -6.10 -1.80 0.47
N PHE A 80 -7.00 -0.85 0.71
CA PHE A 80 -7.54 -0.52 2.01
C PHE A 80 -9.05 -0.60 1.96
N THR A 81 -9.64 -1.36 2.88
CA THR A 81 -11.08 -1.28 3.12
C THR A 81 -11.31 -1.27 4.62
N HIS A 82 -12.20 -0.42 5.12
CA HIS A 82 -12.49 -0.37 6.58
C HIS A 82 -13.10 -1.66 7.13
N HIS A 83 -13.47 -2.59 6.25
CA HIS A 83 -13.99 -3.91 6.61
C HIS A 83 -12.87 -4.96 6.75
N GLU A 84 -11.65 -4.64 6.34
CA GLU A 84 -10.51 -5.51 6.51
C GLU A 84 -9.92 -5.39 7.92
N PRO A 85 -9.43 -6.51 8.48
CA PRO A 85 -8.79 -6.52 9.79
C PRO A 85 -7.57 -5.57 9.82
N PRO A 86 -7.27 -4.91 10.94
CA PRO A 86 -6.29 -3.83 10.97
C PRO A 86 -4.91 -4.19 10.41
N LEU A 87 -4.44 -5.43 10.62
CA LEU A 87 -3.14 -5.83 10.09
C LEU A 87 -3.10 -5.94 8.56
N VAL A 88 -4.22 -6.25 7.90
CA VAL A 88 -4.32 -6.28 6.43
C VAL A 88 -4.10 -4.88 5.88
N LEU A 89 -4.70 -3.86 6.51
CA LEU A 89 -4.51 -2.46 6.17
C LEU A 89 -3.06 -2.02 6.40
N LEU A 90 -2.52 -2.32 7.57
CA LEU A 90 -1.12 -1.99 7.89
C LEU A 90 -0.13 -2.70 6.96
N ALA A 91 -0.44 -3.91 6.51
CA ALA A 91 0.35 -4.65 5.54
C ALA A 91 0.33 -3.96 4.17
N GLY A 92 -0.86 -3.56 3.69
CA GLY A 92 -1.03 -2.80 2.46
C GLY A 92 -0.20 -1.51 2.46
N GLU A 93 -0.26 -0.72 3.53
CA GLU A 93 0.52 0.54 3.62
C GLU A 93 2.02 0.25 3.68
N ALA A 94 2.43 -0.72 4.50
CA ALA A 94 3.86 -1.03 4.62
C ALA A 94 4.46 -1.47 3.28
N VAL A 95 3.70 -2.24 2.50
CA VAL A 95 4.12 -2.69 1.17
C VAL A 95 4.13 -1.54 0.20
N GLU A 96 3.08 -0.72 0.15
CA GLU A 96 3.03 0.42 -0.75
C GLU A 96 4.21 1.35 -0.50
N GLN A 97 4.47 1.73 0.75
CA GLN A 97 5.58 2.63 1.06
C GLN A 97 6.93 2.02 0.69
N GLY A 98 7.11 0.71 0.88
CA GLY A 98 8.30 -0.01 0.43
C GLY A 98 8.50 0.08 -1.09
N LEU A 99 7.45 -0.21 -1.88
CA LEU A 99 7.46 -0.10 -3.34
C LEU A 99 7.71 1.35 -3.78
N TYR A 100 6.99 2.30 -3.18
CA TYR A 100 7.03 3.72 -3.46
C TYR A 100 8.45 4.27 -3.29
N PHE A 101 9.03 4.16 -2.09
CA PHE A 101 10.40 4.65 -1.84
C PHE A 101 11.47 3.97 -2.70
N ALA A 102 11.38 2.66 -2.91
CA ALA A 102 12.32 1.93 -3.75
C ALA A 102 12.30 2.40 -5.21
N SER A 103 11.10 2.60 -5.76
CA SER A 103 10.89 3.02 -7.15
C SER A 103 11.48 4.41 -7.46
N ARG A 104 11.60 5.26 -6.43
CA ARG A 104 12.22 6.60 -6.52
C ARG A 104 13.74 6.61 -6.32
N GLY A 105 14.29 5.54 -5.77
CA GLY A 105 15.70 5.46 -5.36
C GLY A 105 16.00 6.05 -3.98
N VAL A 106 14.99 6.19 -3.11
CA VAL A 106 15.22 6.65 -1.72
C VAL A 106 15.96 5.55 -0.96
N PRO A 107 17.06 5.83 -0.22
CA PRO A 107 17.77 4.81 0.56
C PRO A 107 16.84 4.10 1.56
N ARG A 108 16.92 2.77 1.64
CA ARG A 108 16.01 1.94 2.45
C ARG A 108 15.88 2.43 3.89
N MET A 109 17.00 2.71 4.56
CA MET A 109 17.01 3.18 5.95
C MET A 109 16.26 4.50 6.12
N VAL A 110 16.39 5.41 5.15
CA VAL A 110 15.68 6.68 5.17
C VAL A 110 14.18 6.44 5.02
N GLY A 111 13.77 5.64 4.02
CA GLY A 111 12.35 5.29 3.83
C GLY A 111 11.74 4.59 5.06
N TRP A 112 12.49 3.67 5.67
CA TRP A 112 12.06 2.93 6.86
C TRP A 112 11.82 3.85 8.06
N VAL A 113 12.78 4.76 8.34
CA VAL A 113 12.64 5.74 9.42
C VAL A 113 11.50 6.72 9.15
N LEU A 114 11.32 7.16 7.90
CA LEU A 114 10.23 8.07 7.55
C LEU A 114 8.86 7.44 7.70
N PHE A 115 8.75 6.15 7.35
CA PHE A 115 7.51 5.42 7.50
C PHE A 115 7.25 5.08 8.98
N TYR A 116 8.10 4.25 9.60
CA TYR A 116 7.87 3.73 10.96
C TYR A 116 8.20 4.72 12.08
N GLY A 117 9.03 5.74 11.84
CA GLY A 117 9.50 6.68 12.86
C GLY A 117 8.57 7.84 13.18
N GLY A 118 7.39 7.95 12.56
CA GLY A 118 6.48 9.07 12.82
C GLY A 118 5.03 8.79 12.45
N ALA A 119 4.67 9.09 11.21
CA ALA A 119 3.26 9.15 10.79
C ALA A 119 2.55 7.78 10.80
N PHE A 120 3.25 6.69 10.44
CA PHE A 120 2.61 5.38 10.36
C PHE A 120 2.20 4.87 11.74
N VAL A 121 3.08 4.91 12.75
CA VAL A 121 2.77 4.38 14.08
C VAL A 121 1.65 5.18 14.73
N GLU A 122 1.63 6.51 14.56
CA GLU A 122 0.54 7.35 15.08
C GLU A 122 -0.80 7.07 14.40
N CYS A 123 -0.82 6.93 13.07
CA CYS A 123 -2.03 6.60 12.32
C CYS A 123 -2.50 5.17 12.60
N ALA A 124 -1.57 4.20 12.60
CA ALA A 124 -1.82 2.80 12.84
C ALA A 124 -2.45 2.54 14.22
N ARG A 125 -2.01 3.31 15.23
CA ARG A 125 -2.55 3.20 16.60
C ARG A 125 -4.02 3.60 16.74
N ARG A 126 -4.60 4.27 15.75
CA ARG A 126 -6.04 4.60 15.74
C ARG A 126 -6.92 3.40 15.40
N ILE A 127 -6.36 2.42 14.68
CA ILE A 127 -7.11 1.28 14.14
C ILE A 127 -6.55 -0.07 14.62
N ALA A 128 -5.35 -0.10 15.20
CA ALA A 128 -4.68 -1.32 15.65
C ALA A 128 -3.98 -1.12 17.01
N SER A 129 -3.92 -2.19 17.79
CA SER A 129 -3.10 -2.24 19.01
C SER A 129 -1.61 -2.21 18.68
N PHE A 130 -0.78 -1.78 19.64
CA PHE A 130 0.69 -1.79 19.47
C PHE A 130 1.24 -3.19 19.14
N ARG A 131 0.62 -4.26 19.69
CA ARG A 131 0.99 -5.65 19.40
C ARG A 131 0.75 -6.01 17.93
N GLN A 132 -0.35 -5.54 17.35
CA GLN A 132 -0.67 -5.75 15.93
C GLN A 132 0.30 -4.98 15.03
N VAL A 133 0.57 -3.70 15.35
CA VAL A 133 1.57 -2.90 14.61
C VAL A 133 2.94 -3.57 14.64
N TRP A 134 3.37 -4.07 15.80
CA TRP A 134 4.65 -4.76 15.95
C TRP A 134 4.73 -6.06 15.15
N ARG A 135 3.64 -6.84 15.08
CA ARG A 135 3.57 -8.02 14.20
C ARG A 135 3.79 -7.64 12.73
N GLY A 136 3.17 -6.55 12.26
CA GLY A 136 3.37 -6.03 10.91
C GLY A 136 4.82 -5.65 10.63
N ILE A 137 5.48 -5.01 11.60
CA ILE A 137 6.93 -4.68 11.52
C ILE A 137 7.78 -5.96 11.46
N ARG A 138 7.49 -6.96 12.31
CA ARG A 138 8.22 -8.24 12.33
C ARG A 138 8.07 -9.04 11.03
N LEU A 139 6.94 -8.87 10.32
CA LEU A 139 6.77 -9.42 8.98
C LEU A 139 7.62 -8.71 7.92
N GLY A 140 8.38 -7.67 8.27
CA GLY A 140 9.36 -7.04 7.38
C GLY A 140 8.80 -6.62 6.02
N LEU A 141 7.48 -6.36 5.95
CA LEU A 141 6.75 -6.20 4.69
C LEU A 141 7.30 -5.04 3.87
N PHE A 142 7.62 -3.92 4.53
CA PHE A 142 8.30 -2.79 3.92
C PHE A 142 9.61 -3.18 3.25
N ASN A 143 10.49 -3.90 3.96
CA ASN A 143 11.81 -4.27 3.45
C ASN A 143 11.69 -5.22 2.26
N ARG A 144 10.78 -6.20 2.35
CA ARG A 144 10.51 -7.16 1.27
C ARG A 144 9.94 -6.48 0.02
N ALA A 145 9.00 -5.56 0.20
CA ALA A 145 8.46 -4.75 -0.88
C ALA A 145 9.54 -3.87 -1.51
N TYR A 146 10.38 -3.23 -0.70
CA TYR A 146 11.50 -2.44 -1.17
C TYR A 146 12.45 -3.27 -2.04
N ASP A 147 12.85 -4.45 -1.57
CA ASP A 147 13.75 -5.35 -2.29
C ASP A 147 13.14 -5.87 -3.58
N TYR A 148 11.85 -6.22 -3.54
CA TYR A 148 11.09 -6.60 -4.71
C TYR A 148 11.11 -5.51 -5.77
N ALA A 149 10.74 -4.27 -5.42
CA ALA A 149 10.73 -3.16 -6.36
C ALA A 149 12.11 -2.88 -6.98
N ARG A 150 13.18 -3.02 -6.21
CA ARG A 150 14.57 -2.89 -6.73
C ARG A 150 14.93 -4.04 -7.67
N ALA A 151 14.60 -5.28 -7.31
CA ALA A 151 14.90 -6.46 -8.10
C ALA A 151 14.13 -6.48 -9.42
N THR A 152 12.85 -6.11 -9.40
CA THR A 152 11.99 -6.08 -10.60
C THR A 152 12.10 -4.78 -11.40
N ARG A 153 12.91 -3.82 -10.95
CA ARG A 153 13.03 -2.47 -11.55
C ARG A 153 11.67 -1.81 -11.73
N LEU A 154 10.83 -1.87 -10.68
CA LEU A 154 9.48 -1.32 -10.71
C LEU A 154 9.51 0.14 -11.18
N SER A 155 8.58 0.48 -12.08
CA SER A 155 8.38 1.83 -12.58
C SER A 155 8.25 2.84 -11.44
N ASN A 156 8.82 4.02 -11.64
CA ASN A 156 8.84 5.07 -10.63
C ASN A 156 7.42 5.55 -10.32
N LEU A 157 6.89 5.13 -9.17
CA LEU A 157 5.52 5.40 -8.76
C LEU A 157 5.26 6.90 -8.54
N PHE A 158 6.30 7.70 -8.31
CA PHE A 158 6.18 9.15 -8.18
C PHE A 158 5.93 9.87 -9.51
N LEU A 159 6.20 9.22 -10.63
CA LEU A 159 6.16 9.84 -11.95
C LEU A 159 5.02 9.29 -12.81
N ILE A 160 4.04 8.59 -12.21
CA ILE A 160 2.87 8.09 -12.92
C ILE A 160 2.12 9.30 -13.51
N PRO A 161 1.94 9.38 -14.85
CA PRO A 161 1.22 10.47 -15.47
C PRO A 161 -0.29 10.21 -15.36
N VAL A 162 -0.84 10.35 -14.14
CA VAL A 162 -2.21 9.93 -13.81
C VAL A 162 -3.24 10.56 -14.73
N GLU A 163 -3.14 11.86 -15.04
CA GLU A 163 -4.13 12.54 -15.89
C GLU A 163 -4.13 12.03 -17.33
N GLU A 164 -2.97 11.68 -17.89
CA GLU A 164 -2.87 11.13 -19.24
C GLU A 164 -3.42 9.69 -19.32
N LEU A 165 -3.29 8.94 -18.21
CA LEU A 165 -3.67 7.53 -18.13
C LEU A 165 -5.09 7.33 -17.55
N ARG A 166 -5.73 8.40 -17.05
CA ARG A 166 -6.97 8.36 -16.27
C ARG A 166 -8.12 7.66 -16.98
N GLY A 167 -8.22 7.84 -18.31
CA GLY A 167 -9.28 7.27 -19.14
C GLY A 167 -9.05 5.84 -19.58
N LEU A 168 -7.89 5.24 -19.29
CA LEU A 168 -7.54 3.89 -19.72
C LEU A 168 -7.94 2.85 -18.67
N PRO A 169 -8.25 1.61 -19.09
CA PRO A 169 -8.46 0.50 -18.16
C PRO A 169 -7.24 0.26 -17.25
N VAL A 170 -7.47 -0.13 -16.00
CA VAL A 170 -6.39 -0.36 -15.01
C VAL A 170 -5.36 -1.37 -15.53
N ALA A 171 -5.80 -2.47 -16.13
CA ALA A 171 -4.90 -3.49 -16.70
C ALA A 171 -4.01 -2.91 -17.81
N GLU A 172 -4.57 -2.05 -18.67
CA GLU A 172 -3.82 -1.37 -19.72
C GLU A 172 -2.78 -0.40 -19.15
N VAL A 173 -3.15 0.37 -18.11
CA VAL A 173 -2.21 1.24 -17.42
C VAL A 173 -1.06 0.44 -16.82
N ARG A 174 -1.35 -0.68 -16.15
CA ARG A 174 -0.33 -1.58 -15.59
C ARG A 174 0.61 -2.10 -16.68
N ARG A 175 0.10 -2.53 -17.83
CA ARG A 175 0.91 -2.97 -18.98
C ARG A 175 1.85 -1.87 -19.49
N ARG A 176 1.35 -0.64 -19.67
CA ARG A 176 2.16 0.51 -20.11
C ARG A 176 3.26 0.89 -19.11
N LEU A 177 3.01 0.68 -17.82
CA LEU A 177 3.98 0.90 -16.76
C LEU A 177 4.87 -0.34 -16.50
N GLY A 178 4.77 -1.40 -17.30
CA GLY A 178 5.57 -2.62 -17.14
C GLY A 178 5.27 -3.38 -15.84
N MET A 179 4.06 -3.25 -15.31
CA MET A 179 3.61 -3.94 -14.10
C MET A 179 2.81 -5.20 -14.45
N PRO A 180 2.77 -6.22 -13.57
CA PRO A 180 1.85 -7.34 -13.72
C PRO A 180 0.39 -6.86 -13.76
N GLU A 181 -0.48 -7.55 -14.50
CA GLU A 181 -1.88 -7.14 -14.67
C GLU A 181 -2.67 -7.09 -13.37
N GLY A 182 -2.38 -7.95 -12.39
CA GLY A 182 -2.98 -7.92 -11.04
C GLY A 182 -2.19 -7.07 -10.03
N GLY A 183 -1.25 -6.27 -10.52
CA GLY A 183 -0.28 -5.54 -9.71
C GLY A 183 0.88 -6.41 -9.18
N PRO A 184 1.95 -5.79 -8.69
CA PRO A 184 3.09 -6.44 -8.04
C PRO A 184 2.75 -7.15 -6.71
N VAL A 185 1.72 -6.71 -5.99
CA VAL A 185 1.45 -7.17 -4.61
C VAL A 185 1.14 -8.66 -4.50
N PRO A 186 0.26 -9.27 -5.31
CA PRO A 186 0.00 -10.72 -5.24
C PRO A 186 1.27 -11.55 -5.45
N GLY A 187 2.09 -11.16 -6.44
CA GLY A 187 3.37 -11.82 -6.73
C GLY A 187 4.34 -11.72 -5.55
N LEU A 188 4.47 -10.54 -4.94
CA LEU A 188 5.26 -10.33 -3.73
C LEU A 188 4.75 -11.21 -2.58
N TYR A 189 3.45 -11.17 -2.29
CA TYR A 189 2.85 -11.79 -1.11
C TYR A 189 2.97 -13.32 -1.10
N ARG A 190 2.98 -13.96 -2.27
CA ARG A 190 3.28 -15.40 -2.41
C ARG A 190 4.63 -15.80 -1.86
N THR A 191 5.61 -14.88 -1.91
CA THR A 191 6.99 -15.14 -1.50
C THR A 191 7.24 -14.89 -0.02
N ILE A 192 6.25 -14.38 0.72
CA ILE A 192 6.40 -14.02 2.13
C ILE A 192 5.77 -15.11 3.00
N PRO A 193 6.57 -16.04 3.55
CA PRO A 193 6.05 -17.01 4.51
C PRO A 193 5.65 -16.32 5.81
N ILE A 194 4.54 -16.75 6.40
CA ILE A 194 4.11 -16.33 7.72
C ILE A 194 4.39 -17.46 8.72
N PRO A 195 5.13 -17.21 9.81
CA PRO A 195 5.40 -18.21 10.83
C PRO A 195 4.10 -18.82 11.39
N PRO A 196 4.04 -20.13 11.67
CA PRO A 196 2.80 -20.80 12.08
C PRO A 196 2.09 -20.17 13.29
N GLU A 197 2.84 -19.79 14.33
CA GLU A 197 2.29 -19.13 15.52
C GLU A 197 1.64 -17.78 15.18
N MET A 198 2.29 -17.03 14.27
CA MET A 198 1.75 -15.76 13.81
C MET A 198 0.50 -15.99 12.97
N ALA A 199 0.54 -16.93 12.03
CA ALA A 199 -0.61 -17.27 11.21
C ALA A 199 -1.84 -17.66 12.05
N GLN A 200 -1.65 -18.48 13.08
CA GLN A 200 -2.71 -18.84 14.02
C GLN A 200 -3.27 -17.62 14.75
N THR A 201 -2.39 -16.73 15.24
CA THR A 201 -2.80 -15.48 15.89
C THR A 201 -3.66 -14.62 14.96
N LEU A 202 -3.25 -14.51 13.70
CA LEU A 202 -3.98 -13.70 12.73
C LEU A 202 -5.36 -14.27 12.42
N ARG A 203 -5.49 -15.59 12.29
CA ARG A 203 -6.79 -16.26 12.11
C ARG A 203 -7.75 -16.01 13.26
N GLN A 204 -7.25 -16.12 14.49
CA GLN A 204 -8.06 -15.84 15.67
C GLN A 204 -8.53 -14.38 15.68
N GLU A 205 -7.67 -13.45 15.26
CA GLU A 205 -8.06 -12.05 15.11
C GLU A 205 -9.11 -11.87 14.01
N TRP A 206 -8.93 -12.42 12.82
CA TRP A 206 -9.86 -12.31 11.69
C TRP A 206 -11.23 -12.91 11.96
N ALA A 207 -11.30 -14.02 12.69
CA ALA A 207 -12.57 -14.59 13.15
C ALA A 207 -13.39 -13.57 13.96
N GLY A 208 -12.72 -12.71 14.75
CA GLY A 208 -13.36 -11.61 15.47
C GLY A 208 -13.92 -10.50 14.57
N PHE A 209 -13.48 -10.43 13.31
CA PHE A 209 -14.00 -9.52 12.28
C PHE A 209 -14.94 -10.24 11.27
N GLY A 210 -15.27 -11.52 11.49
CA GLY A 210 -16.08 -12.30 10.56
C GLY A 210 -15.38 -12.64 9.23
N VAL A 211 -14.05 -12.59 9.19
CA VAL A 211 -13.23 -12.91 8.02
C VAL A 211 -12.63 -14.31 8.19
N ASP A 212 -12.83 -15.18 7.20
CA ASP A 212 -12.33 -16.57 7.19
C ASP A 212 -11.17 -16.74 6.17
N ARG A 213 -9.94 -17.03 6.67
CA ARG A 213 -8.67 -17.13 5.90
C ARG A 213 -7.68 -18.15 6.47
#